data_AF-A0A1Q5UG48-F1
#
_entry.id   AF-A0A1Q5UG48-F1
#
_cell.length_a   1.000
_cell.length_b   1.000
_cell.length_c   1.000
_cell.angle_alpha   90.00
_cell.angle_beta   90.00
_cell.angle_gamma   90.00
#
_symmetry.space_group_name_H-M   'P 1'
#
loop_
_entity.id
_entity.type
_entity.pdbx_description
1 polymer ?
#
loop_
_entity_poly.entity_id
_entity_poly.type
_entity_poly.pdbx_seq_one_letter_code
_entity_poly.pdbx_strand_id
1 'polypeptide(L)'
;MTAMTSEEKHVSRRGCLKSKWARILLAVLVFIVLCAAIIPAVVVTTLRKKNSMGPKSKVFVPLYVYPAPGAWTPLENVISAHPDVNFTVVINPGNGPGPNSLPDANYTREIPVLASYTNVRLLGYVHTSYAQRNISLVRKDIETYAAWPTESSNSDLAVRGIFFDEAPQQYSAQSLTYLQNLTDLVKELKGFGSNGFVVHNPGAVPDSRYLASADSTVVFEGTYNSFQERQGANLFTDIPDSNRTQLCAVIHSVPDTVEGSELRGLVKESRKVVDELYITHLSTDYYASFGSKWTEFVDLMAA
;
A
#
# COMPACT_ATOMS: atom_id res chain seq x y z
N MET A 1 -8.37 80.01 -69.52
CA MET A 1 -9.03 80.06 -68.20
C MET A 1 -9.50 78.65 -67.89
N THR A 2 -8.97 78.05 -66.81
CA THR A 2 -9.64 77.08 -65.90
C THR A 2 -10.30 75.82 -66.54
N ALA A 3 -10.07 74.57 -66.11
CA ALA A 3 -9.58 74.04 -64.85
C ALA A 3 -9.12 72.59 -65.02
N MET A 4 -8.21 72.18 -64.15
CA MET A 4 -7.80 70.79 -63.86
C MET A 4 -8.92 69.99 -63.17
N THR A 5 -8.63 68.67 -63.03
CA THR A 5 -9.04 67.67 -62.01
C THR A 5 -9.90 66.55 -62.60
N SER A 6 -9.72 65.26 -62.30
CA SER A 6 -8.83 64.51 -61.41
C SER A 6 -8.96 63.04 -61.84
N GLU A 7 -7.88 62.39 -62.28
CA GLU A 7 -7.89 60.94 -62.54
C GLU A 7 -7.38 60.18 -61.30
N GLU A 8 -8.26 59.38 -60.72
CA GLU A 8 -8.04 58.50 -59.57
C GLU A 8 -6.87 57.53 -59.81
N LYS A 9 -5.79 57.67 -59.03
CA LYS A 9 -4.83 56.57 -58.83
C LYS A 9 -5.36 55.63 -57.76
N HIS A 10 -5.96 54.53 -58.23
CA HIS A 10 -6.26 53.34 -57.44
C HIS A 10 -4.95 52.77 -56.85
N VAL A 11 -4.65 53.09 -55.58
CA VAL A 11 -3.59 52.40 -54.82
C VAL A 11 -4.13 51.02 -54.45
N SER A 12 -3.69 50.02 -55.22
CA SER A 12 -3.93 48.60 -54.96
C SER A 12 -3.32 48.21 -53.60
N ARG A 13 -4.14 48.27 -52.54
CA ARG A 13 -3.95 47.49 -51.32
C ARG A 13 -4.16 46.02 -51.68
N ARG A 14 -3.09 45.27 -51.95
CA ARG A 14 -3.03 43.79 -51.75
C ARG A 14 -1.68 43.23 -52.14
N GLY A 15 -0.93 42.71 -51.17
CA GLY A 15 0.18 41.82 -51.51
C GLY A 15 1.12 41.33 -50.41
N CYS A 16 0.74 41.31 -49.12
CA CYS A 16 1.68 40.86 -48.09
C CYS A 16 2.03 39.34 -48.14
N LEU A 17 1.40 38.52 -49.01
CA LEU A 17 1.61 37.05 -49.03
C LEU A 17 1.54 36.42 -50.44
N LYS A 18 2.29 36.94 -51.43
CA LYS A 18 2.32 36.37 -52.79
C LYS A 18 3.59 35.62 -53.19
N SER A 19 4.66 35.62 -52.39
CA SER A 19 5.86 34.84 -52.72
C SER A 19 5.74 33.42 -52.13
N LYS A 20 6.05 32.38 -52.92
CA LYS A 20 6.10 30.98 -52.45
C LYS A 20 7.01 30.84 -51.22
N TRP A 21 8.09 31.63 -51.19
CA TRP A 21 9.05 31.69 -50.09
C TRP A 21 8.46 32.20 -48.77
N ALA A 22 7.58 33.19 -48.79
CA ALA A 22 6.91 33.67 -47.57
C ALA A 22 6.00 32.60 -46.95
N ARG A 23 5.34 31.78 -47.78
CA ARG A 23 4.50 30.66 -47.32
C ARG A 23 5.34 29.51 -46.76
N ILE A 24 6.50 29.24 -47.36
CA ILE A 24 7.46 28.24 -46.87
C ILE A 24 8.03 28.68 -45.51
N LEU A 25 8.44 29.95 -45.39
CA LEU A 25 8.96 30.49 -44.12
C LEU A 25 7.91 30.44 -43.00
N LEU A 26 6.67 30.82 -43.31
CA LEU A 26 5.57 30.73 -42.34
C LEU A 26 5.30 29.27 -41.95
N ALA A 27 5.30 28.33 -42.89
CA ALA A 27 5.09 26.90 -42.61
C ALA A 27 6.23 26.32 -41.74
N VAL A 28 7.49 26.68 -42.02
CA VAL A 28 8.63 26.28 -41.20
C VAL A 28 8.54 26.87 -39.79
N LEU A 29 8.16 28.14 -39.66
CA LEU A 29 8.03 28.79 -38.36
C LEU A 29 6.88 28.18 -37.53
N VAL A 30 5.74 27.89 -38.16
CA VAL A 30 4.63 27.15 -37.53
C VAL A 30 5.06 25.74 -37.12
N PHE A 31 5.81 25.04 -37.97
CA PHE A 31 6.34 23.71 -37.65
C PHE A 31 7.31 23.74 -36.47
N ILE A 32 8.22 24.71 -36.41
CA ILE A 32 9.14 24.90 -35.28
C ILE A 32 8.37 25.17 -33.99
N VAL A 33 7.36 26.05 -34.02
CA VAL A 33 6.52 26.35 -32.85
C VAL A 33 5.74 25.12 -32.39
N LEU A 34 5.18 24.33 -33.32
CA LEU A 34 4.51 23.07 -33.02
C LEU A 34 5.47 22.05 -32.39
N CYS A 35 6.67 21.86 -32.94
CA CYS A 35 7.68 20.99 -32.37
C CYS A 35 8.12 21.47 -30.97
N ALA A 36 8.34 22.78 -30.79
CA ALA A 36 8.72 23.36 -29.50
C ALA A 36 7.64 23.21 -28.42
N ALA A 37 6.36 23.13 -28.80
CA ALA A 37 5.27 22.85 -27.86
C ALA A 37 5.05 21.34 -27.61
N ILE A 38 5.11 20.53 -28.66
CA ILE A 38 4.80 19.09 -28.60
C ILE A 38 5.95 18.29 -27.98
N ILE A 39 7.20 18.57 -28.33
CA ILE A 39 8.35 17.79 -27.86
C ILE A 39 8.47 17.83 -26.32
N PRO A 40 8.40 18.98 -25.63
CA PRO A 40 8.42 19.01 -24.18
C PRO A 40 7.24 18.27 -23.55
N ALA A 41 6.02 18.41 -24.11
CA ALA A 41 4.84 17.71 -23.61
C ALA A 41 4.98 16.18 -23.75
N VAL A 42 5.49 15.71 -24.88
CA VAL A 42 5.76 14.28 -25.13
C VAL A 42 6.89 13.78 -24.22
N VAL A 43 7.96 14.54 -24.03
CA VAL A 43 9.06 14.18 -23.12
C VAL A 43 8.56 14.11 -21.68
N VAL A 44 7.81 15.11 -21.20
CA VAL A 44 7.25 15.15 -19.84
C VAL A 44 6.28 14.00 -19.60
N THR A 45 5.38 13.72 -20.55
CA THR A 45 4.42 12.60 -20.43
C THR A 45 5.13 11.25 -20.47
N THR A 46 6.14 11.09 -21.34
CA THR A 46 6.95 9.86 -21.42
C THR A 46 7.76 9.65 -20.16
N LEU A 47 8.39 10.70 -19.60
CA LEU A 47 9.12 10.64 -18.33
C LEU A 47 8.19 10.33 -17.15
N ARG A 48 7.00 10.94 -17.08
CA ARG A 48 5.98 10.60 -16.07
C ARG A 48 5.55 9.14 -16.16
N LYS A 49 5.30 8.65 -17.38
CA LYS A 49 4.90 7.25 -17.61
C LYS A 49 6.03 6.28 -17.25
N LYS A 50 7.29 6.64 -17.53
CA LYS A 50 8.49 5.89 -17.16
C LYS A 50 8.70 5.84 -15.65
N ASN A 51 8.45 6.96 -14.95
CA ASN A 51 8.61 7.07 -13.50
C ASN A 51 7.40 6.56 -12.71
N SER A 52 6.26 6.28 -13.36
CA SER A 52 5.09 5.73 -12.67
C SER A 52 5.36 4.35 -12.08
N MET A 53 5.02 4.19 -10.81
CA MET A 53 5.05 2.92 -10.07
C MET A 53 3.71 2.16 -10.12
N GLY A 54 2.76 2.59 -10.96
CA GLY A 54 1.42 1.99 -11.01
C GLY A 54 0.53 2.46 -9.84
N PRO A 55 -0.51 1.70 -9.48
CA PRO A 55 -1.39 2.07 -8.36
C PRO A 55 -0.60 2.16 -7.05
N LYS A 56 -1.10 2.98 -6.11
CA LYS A 56 -0.55 3.07 -4.75
C LYS A 56 -0.99 1.87 -3.94
N SER A 57 -0.13 1.40 -3.05
CA SER A 57 -0.41 0.36 -2.07
C SER A 57 0.03 0.87 -0.70
N LYS A 58 -0.52 0.30 0.37
CA LYS A 58 -0.11 0.52 1.75
C LYS A 58 1.11 -0.34 2.06
N VAL A 59 1.96 0.15 2.96
CA VAL A 59 3.05 -0.65 3.52
C VAL A 59 2.46 -1.52 4.63
N PHE A 60 2.50 -2.84 4.44
CA PHE A 60 2.12 -3.80 5.47
C PHE A 60 3.36 -4.10 6.33
N VAL A 61 3.19 -4.16 7.65
CA VAL A 61 4.31 -4.35 8.59
C VAL A 61 3.92 -5.36 9.66
N PRO A 62 4.31 -6.64 9.55
CA PRO A 62 4.27 -7.58 10.66
C PRO A 62 5.37 -7.20 11.68
N LEU A 63 5.05 -6.26 12.59
CA LEU A 63 6.00 -5.70 13.54
C LEU A 63 6.12 -6.59 14.77
N TYR A 64 6.78 -7.73 14.60
CA TYR A 64 7.04 -8.70 15.68
C TYR A 64 8.41 -8.44 16.35
N VAL A 65 8.95 -7.23 16.15
CA VAL A 65 10.09 -6.69 16.88
C VAL A 65 9.64 -6.33 18.29
N TYR A 66 10.28 -6.86 19.32
CA TYR A 66 10.00 -6.44 20.69
C TYR A 66 10.29 -4.94 20.89
N PRO A 67 9.39 -4.15 21.50
CA PRO A 67 9.51 -2.69 21.63
C PRO A 67 10.51 -2.25 22.73
N ALA A 68 11.71 -2.83 22.76
CA ALA A 68 12.80 -2.23 23.53
C ALA A 68 13.01 -0.76 23.07
N PRO A 69 13.44 0.15 23.97
CA PRO A 69 13.64 1.56 23.60
C PRO A 69 14.48 1.71 22.33
N GLY A 70 13.93 2.38 21.32
CA GLY A 70 14.58 2.60 20.02
C GLY A 70 14.47 1.45 19.00
N ALA A 71 13.88 0.31 19.37
CA ALA A 71 13.76 -0.84 18.46
C ALA A 71 12.81 -0.56 17.28
N TRP A 72 11.80 0.29 17.47
CA TRP A 72 10.83 0.68 16.44
C TRP A 72 11.21 1.97 15.68
N THR A 73 12.32 2.63 16.05
CA THR A 73 12.80 3.84 15.38
C THR A 73 12.97 3.70 13.86
N PRO A 74 13.43 2.56 13.29
CA PRO A 74 13.47 2.40 11.83
C PRO A 74 12.09 2.51 11.15
N LEU A 75 11.02 2.06 11.80
CA LEU A 75 9.65 2.21 11.31
C LEU A 75 9.15 3.65 11.49
N GLU A 76 9.37 4.26 12.65
CA GLU A 76 8.99 5.65 12.91
C GLU A 76 9.63 6.62 11.92
N ASN A 77 10.91 6.43 11.60
CA ASN A 77 11.65 7.26 10.66
C ASN A 77 10.99 7.28 9.28
N VAL A 78 10.58 6.12 8.75
CA VAL A 78 9.96 6.04 7.42
C VAL A 78 8.51 6.52 7.44
N ILE A 79 7.76 6.31 8.53
CA ILE A 79 6.41 6.85 8.69
C ILE A 79 6.45 8.38 8.63
N SER A 80 7.37 9.00 9.39
CA SER A 80 7.51 10.45 9.43
C SER A 80 8.03 11.03 8.12
N ALA A 81 8.89 10.30 7.40
CA ALA A 81 9.44 10.74 6.11
C ALA A 81 8.41 10.70 4.97
N HIS A 82 7.40 9.82 5.07
CA HIS A 82 6.41 9.58 4.01
C HIS A 82 4.97 9.72 4.53
N PRO A 83 4.51 10.95 4.86
CA PRO A 83 3.16 11.18 5.37
C PRO A 83 2.05 10.85 4.36
N ASP A 84 2.38 10.71 3.07
CA ASP A 84 1.49 10.31 1.99
C ASP A 84 1.38 8.78 1.79
N VAL A 85 2.21 8.01 2.48
CA VAL A 85 2.15 6.53 2.50
C VAL A 85 1.38 6.08 3.73
N ASN A 86 0.38 5.21 3.52
CA ASN A 86 -0.34 4.57 4.61
C ASN A 86 0.36 3.28 5.05
N PHE A 87 0.42 3.05 6.35
CA PHE A 87 1.03 1.88 6.97
C PHE A 87 -0.04 1.05 7.71
N THR A 88 -0.12 -0.24 7.40
CA THR A 88 -0.87 -1.23 8.19
C THR A 88 0.13 -2.01 9.03
N VAL A 89 0.14 -1.77 10.33
CA VAL A 89 1.15 -2.33 11.25
C VAL A 89 0.50 -3.31 12.20
N VAL A 90 0.95 -4.55 12.19
CA VAL A 90 0.46 -5.60 13.09
C VAL A 90 1.40 -5.70 14.28
N ILE A 91 0.88 -5.49 15.49
CA ILE A 91 1.61 -5.70 16.74
C ILE A 91 1.26 -7.07 17.34
N ASN A 92 2.23 -7.70 17.98
CA ASN A 92 2.05 -9.04 18.56
C ASN A 92 2.78 -9.18 19.92
N PRO A 93 2.18 -8.75 21.04
CA PRO A 93 2.76 -8.88 22.38
C PRO A 93 3.19 -10.30 22.77
N GLY A 94 2.43 -11.33 22.37
CA GLY A 94 2.75 -12.71 22.73
C GLY A 94 1.83 -13.75 22.10
N ASN A 95 1.76 -13.78 20.76
CA ASN A 95 0.79 -14.55 19.97
C ASN A 95 -0.67 -14.19 20.32
N GLY A 96 -0.91 -12.89 20.48
CA GLY A 96 -2.11 -12.34 21.09
C GLY A 96 -1.77 -11.10 21.93
N PRO A 97 -2.75 -10.51 22.63
CA PRO A 97 -2.56 -9.32 23.46
C PRO A 97 -1.73 -9.57 24.73
N GLY A 98 -1.37 -10.83 25.00
CA GLY A 98 -0.75 -11.27 26.24
C GLY A 98 -1.77 -11.80 27.27
N PRO A 99 -1.30 -12.31 28.42
CA PRO A 99 -2.17 -12.93 29.42
C PRO A 99 -2.95 -11.94 30.31
N ASN A 100 -2.56 -10.66 30.30
CA ASN A 100 -3.10 -9.60 31.15
C ASN A 100 -4.00 -8.65 30.34
N SER A 101 -4.70 -7.73 31.02
CA SER A 101 -5.55 -6.73 30.36
C SER A 101 -4.76 -5.70 29.53
N LEU A 102 -3.50 -5.47 29.88
CA LEU A 102 -2.57 -4.60 29.16
C LEU A 102 -1.28 -5.36 28.84
N PRO A 103 -0.58 -4.99 27.75
CA PRO A 103 0.73 -5.53 27.45
C PRO A 103 1.79 -4.93 28.40
N ASP A 104 3.05 -5.33 28.26
CA ASP A 104 4.10 -4.86 29.16
C ASP A 104 4.43 -3.35 29.03
N ALA A 105 5.32 -2.87 29.89
CA ALA A 105 5.73 -1.47 29.93
C ALA A 105 6.40 -0.95 28.64
N ASN A 106 6.97 -1.84 27.82
CA ASN A 106 7.59 -1.48 26.56
C ASN A 106 6.51 -1.27 25.49
N TYR A 107 5.56 -2.20 25.36
CA TYR A 107 4.43 -2.03 24.45
C TYR A 107 3.57 -0.82 24.82
N THR A 108 3.22 -0.66 26.09
CA THR A 108 2.40 0.47 26.55
C THR A 108 3.08 1.84 26.36
N ARG A 109 4.41 1.88 26.27
CA ARG A 109 5.18 3.09 25.93
C ARG A 109 5.20 3.36 24.42
N GLU A 110 5.50 2.35 23.60
CA GLU A 110 5.78 2.57 22.17
C GLU A 110 4.53 2.55 21.28
N ILE A 111 3.47 1.83 21.64
CA ILE A 111 2.22 1.79 20.86
C ILE A 111 1.60 3.19 20.69
N PRO A 112 1.47 4.03 21.74
CA PRO A 112 0.95 5.39 21.61
C PRO A 112 1.75 6.26 20.63
N VAL A 113 3.06 6.05 20.54
CA VAL A 113 3.92 6.79 19.60
C VAL A 113 3.50 6.48 18.17
N LEU A 114 3.38 5.19 17.81
CA LEU A 114 2.92 4.80 16.47
C LEU A 114 1.47 5.21 16.21
N ALA A 115 0.59 5.11 17.22
CA ALA A 115 -0.82 5.49 17.11
C ALA A 115 -1.04 6.99 16.87
N SER A 116 -0.06 7.84 17.22
CA SER A 116 -0.13 9.29 17.02
C SER A 116 -0.01 9.71 15.55
N TYR A 117 0.54 8.85 14.68
CA TYR A 117 0.69 9.13 13.26
C TYR A 117 -0.60 8.88 12.49
N THR A 118 -1.09 9.89 11.77
CA THR A 118 -2.38 9.81 11.05
C THR A 118 -2.36 8.83 9.87
N ASN A 119 -1.18 8.49 9.35
CA ASN A 119 -0.97 7.54 8.27
C ASN A 119 -0.68 6.12 8.76
N VAL A 120 -0.83 5.84 10.07
CA VAL A 120 -0.63 4.51 10.66
C VAL A 120 -1.96 3.91 11.09
N ARG A 121 -2.15 2.64 10.75
CA ARG A 121 -3.22 1.79 11.26
C ARG A 121 -2.60 0.61 11.99
N LEU A 122 -2.70 0.63 13.32
CA LEU A 122 -2.27 -0.50 14.15
C LEU A 122 -3.34 -1.59 14.17
N LEU A 123 -2.94 -2.86 14.08
CA LEU A 123 -3.80 -4.03 14.22
C LEU A 123 -3.26 -4.94 15.33
N GLY A 124 -4.15 -5.52 16.12
CA GLY A 124 -3.79 -6.56 17.10
C GLY A 124 -3.70 -7.92 16.42
N TYR A 125 -2.61 -8.65 16.64
CA TYR A 125 -2.48 -10.04 16.19
C TYR A 125 -3.36 -10.98 17.02
N VAL A 126 -4.11 -11.86 16.37
CA VAL A 126 -4.86 -12.96 17.00
C VAL A 126 -4.80 -14.20 16.09
N HIS A 127 -4.34 -15.34 16.57
CA HIS A 127 -4.34 -16.57 15.77
C HIS A 127 -5.69 -17.32 15.86
N THR A 128 -6.09 -17.97 14.77
CA THR A 128 -7.37 -18.72 14.66
C THR A 128 -7.20 -20.23 14.50
N SER A 129 -5.96 -20.70 14.27
CA SER A 129 -5.62 -22.10 14.05
C SER A 129 -6.53 -22.78 13.03
N TYR A 130 -6.61 -22.20 11.83
CA TYR A 130 -7.41 -22.66 10.70
C TYR A 130 -8.90 -22.77 11.02
N ALA A 131 -9.41 -21.77 11.75
CA ALA A 131 -10.77 -21.71 12.30
C ALA A 131 -11.11 -22.89 13.26
N GLN A 132 -10.09 -23.50 13.89
CA GLN A 132 -10.27 -24.55 14.90
C GLN A 132 -10.05 -24.06 16.34
N ARG A 133 -9.45 -22.88 16.53
CA ARG A 133 -9.30 -22.32 17.88
C ARG A 133 -10.67 -22.02 18.46
N ASN A 134 -10.88 -22.37 19.74
CA ASN A 134 -12.15 -22.11 20.42
C ASN A 134 -12.53 -20.62 20.27
N ILE A 135 -13.69 -20.36 19.64
CA ILE A 135 -14.11 -19.01 19.27
C ILE A 135 -14.19 -18.09 20.48
N SER A 136 -14.56 -18.60 21.66
CA SER A 136 -14.63 -17.80 22.88
C SER A 136 -13.26 -17.29 23.34
N LEU A 137 -12.18 -18.03 23.05
CA LEU A 137 -10.81 -17.58 23.34
C LEU A 137 -10.37 -16.51 22.34
N VAL A 138 -10.70 -16.68 21.06
CA VAL A 138 -10.42 -15.67 20.02
C VAL A 138 -11.16 -14.36 20.32
N ARG A 139 -12.44 -14.46 20.68
CA ARG A 139 -13.24 -13.30 21.10
C ARG A 139 -12.63 -12.58 22.30
N LYS A 140 -12.15 -13.33 23.30
CA LYS A 140 -11.47 -12.75 24.47
C LYS A 140 -10.23 -11.95 24.07
N ASP A 141 -9.42 -12.44 23.13
CA ASP A 141 -8.24 -11.71 22.65
C ASP A 141 -8.64 -10.41 21.93
N ILE A 142 -9.67 -10.47 21.07
CA ILE A 142 -10.22 -9.30 20.38
C ILE A 142 -10.72 -8.26 21.39
N GLU A 143 -11.54 -8.70 22.35
CA GLU A 143 -12.11 -7.84 23.40
C GLU A 143 -11.01 -7.21 24.27
N THR A 144 -9.91 -7.93 24.52
CA THR A 144 -8.76 -7.41 25.26
C THR A 144 -8.09 -6.25 24.52
N TYR A 145 -7.79 -6.40 23.22
CA TYR A 145 -7.26 -5.29 22.42
C TYR A 145 -8.22 -4.09 22.36
N ALA A 146 -9.53 -4.35 22.22
CA ALA A 146 -10.54 -3.30 22.19
C ALA A 146 -10.65 -2.53 23.52
N ALA A 147 -10.33 -3.18 24.64
CA ALA A 147 -10.39 -2.59 25.98
C ALA A 147 -9.12 -1.83 26.37
N TRP A 148 -8.00 -1.98 25.67
CA TRP A 148 -6.74 -1.29 26.00
C TRP A 148 -6.87 0.21 26.26
N PRO A 149 -7.63 0.99 25.47
CA PRO A 149 -7.72 2.44 25.70
C PRO A 149 -8.42 2.77 27.03
N THR A 150 -9.45 2.00 27.38
CA THR A 150 -10.20 2.19 28.63
C THR A 150 -9.44 1.64 29.83
N GLU A 151 -8.83 0.46 29.71
CA GLU A 151 -8.05 -0.18 30.78
C GLU A 151 -6.80 0.62 31.15
N SER A 152 -6.18 1.28 30.18
CA SER A 152 -5.00 2.12 30.42
C SER A 152 -5.31 3.57 30.73
N SER A 153 -6.55 4.03 30.53
CA SER A 153 -6.90 5.45 30.52
C SER A 153 -6.08 6.30 29.54
N ASN A 154 -5.57 5.68 28.46
CA ASN A 154 -4.83 6.33 27.40
C ASN A 154 -5.47 6.01 26.04
N SER A 155 -6.08 7.01 25.40
CA SER A 155 -6.76 6.84 24.11
C SER A 155 -5.82 6.40 22.97
N ASP A 156 -4.53 6.67 23.10
CA ASP A 156 -3.52 6.35 22.08
C ASP A 156 -2.93 4.96 22.29
N LEU A 157 -3.12 4.34 23.46
CA LEU A 157 -2.84 2.90 23.64
C LEU A 157 -4.00 2.10 23.06
N ALA A 158 -4.08 2.09 21.73
CA ALA A 158 -5.17 1.51 20.97
C ALA A 158 -4.68 0.84 19.69
N VAL A 159 -5.40 -0.18 19.24
CA VAL A 159 -5.34 -0.65 17.85
C VAL A 159 -6.64 -0.28 17.12
N ARG A 160 -6.62 -0.34 15.79
CA ARG A 160 -7.74 0.04 14.91
C ARG A 160 -8.36 -1.15 14.18
N GLY A 161 -8.14 -2.36 14.71
CA GLY A 161 -8.60 -3.59 14.09
C GLY A 161 -7.79 -4.81 14.51
N ILE A 162 -8.06 -5.93 13.85
CA ILE A 162 -7.47 -7.23 14.14
C ILE A 162 -6.88 -7.86 12.88
N PHE A 163 -5.70 -8.44 13.04
CA PHE A 163 -5.07 -9.35 12.10
C PHE A 163 -5.30 -10.79 12.60
N PHE A 164 -6.10 -11.56 11.88
CA PHE A 164 -6.35 -12.97 12.16
C PHE A 164 -5.34 -13.84 11.44
N ASP A 165 -4.43 -14.44 12.20
CA ASP A 165 -3.46 -15.38 11.66
C ASP A 165 -4.01 -16.80 11.55
N GLU A 166 -3.34 -17.60 10.74
CA GLU A 166 -3.67 -19.00 10.46
C GLU A 166 -5.12 -19.16 9.96
N ALA A 167 -5.61 -18.28 9.08
CA ALA A 167 -6.93 -18.45 8.49
C ALA A 167 -6.96 -19.67 7.53
N PRO A 168 -8.10 -20.37 7.37
CA PRO A 168 -8.16 -21.54 6.49
C PRO A 168 -8.09 -21.15 5.01
N GLN A 169 -7.42 -21.99 4.22
CA GLN A 169 -7.43 -21.88 2.76
C GLN A 169 -8.61 -22.62 2.13
N GLN A 170 -8.86 -23.86 2.59
CA GLN A 170 -9.91 -24.71 2.04
C GLN A 170 -11.29 -24.24 2.49
N TYR A 171 -12.25 -24.22 1.56
CA TYR A 171 -13.61 -23.83 1.90
C TYR A 171 -14.31 -24.84 2.80
N SER A 172 -14.91 -24.33 3.88
CA SER A 172 -15.99 -24.96 4.59
C SER A 172 -16.99 -23.90 5.02
N ALA A 173 -18.28 -24.23 5.02
CA ALA A 173 -19.32 -23.31 5.50
C ALA A 173 -19.12 -22.96 6.98
N GLN A 174 -18.60 -23.90 7.78
CA GLN A 174 -18.35 -23.69 9.21
C GLN A 174 -17.21 -22.69 9.44
N SER A 175 -16.11 -22.81 8.69
CA SER A 175 -15.00 -21.86 8.73
C SER A 175 -15.42 -20.46 8.27
N LEU A 176 -16.28 -20.37 7.25
CA LEU A 176 -16.79 -19.06 6.78
C LEU A 176 -17.63 -18.39 7.88
N THR A 177 -18.59 -19.11 8.47
CA THR A 177 -19.39 -18.62 9.60
C THR A 177 -18.51 -18.24 10.80
N TYR A 178 -17.48 -19.03 11.09
CA TYR A 178 -16.52 -18.73 12.15
C TYR A 178 -15.84 -17.38 11.91
N LEU A 179 -15.27 -17.15 10.72
CA LEU A 179 -14.59 -15.89 10.39
C LEU A 179 -15.56 -14.71 10.34
N GLN A 180 -16.76 -14.88 9.79
CA GLN A 180 -17.79 -13.84 9.76
C GLN A 180 -18.19 -13.38 11.17
N ASN A 181 -18.41 -14.33 12.09
CA ASN A 181 -18.71 -14.00 13.49
C ASN A 181 -17.60 -13.19 14.17
N LEU A 182 -16.34 -13.44 13.83
CA LEU A 182 -15.20 -12.68 14.34
C LEU A 182 -15.12 -11.29 13.70
N THR A 183 -15.34 -11.20 12.40
CA THR A 183 -15.42 -9.93 11.68
C THR A 183 -16.53 -9.05 12.26
N ASP A 184 -17.75 -9.57 12.44
CA ASP A 184 -18.87 -8.85 13.03
C ASP A 184 -18.51 -8.28 14.41
N LEU A 185 -17.88 -9.09 15.28
CA LEU A 185 -17.40 -8.62 16.57
C LEU A 185 -16.40 -7.46 16.45
N VAL A 186 -15.42 -7.56 15.55
CA VAL A 186 -14.45 -6.47 15.32
C VAL A 186 -15.13 -5.21 14.80
N LYS A 187 -16.16 -5.34 13.96
CA LYS A 187 -16.93 -4.20 13.44
C LYS A 187 -17.82 -3.56 14.51
N GLU A 188 -18.31 -4.31 15.48
CA GLU A 188 -19.17 -3.84 16.57
C GLU A 188 -18.40 -3.14 17.72
N LEU A 189 -17.16 -3.55 17.98
CA LEU A 189 -16.38 -3.05 19.10
C LEU A 189 -15.81 -1.64 18.86
N LYS A 190 -16.35 -0.67 19.60
CA LYS A 190 -15.96 0.75 19.54
C LYS A 190 -14.50 1.02 19.91
N GLY A 191 -13.85 0.10 20.63
CA GLY A 191 -12.43 0.17 20.97
C GLY A 191 -11.51 0.29 19.75
N PHE A 192 -11.97 -0.19 18.59
CA PHE A 192 -11.23 -0.11 17.32
C PHE A 192 -11.54 1.16 16.50
N GLY A 193 -12.39 2.06 17.01
CA GLY A 193 -12.91 3.22 16.28
C GLY A 193 -14.24 2.95 15.59
N SER A 194 -14.57 3.74 14.57
CA SER A 194 -15.89 3.68 13.90
C SER A 194 -16.05 2.51 12.92
N ASN A 195 -14.96 1.87 12.51
CA ASN A 195 -14.96 0.72 11.62
C ASN A 195 -13.65 -0.06 11.82
N GLY A 196 -13.68 -1.06 12.72
CA GLY A 196 -12.51 -1.90 12.99
C GLY A 196 -12.04 -2.62 11.72
N PHE A 197 -10.74 -2.56 11.42
CA PHE A 197 -10.19 -3.19 10.22
C PHE A 197 -9.89 -4.67 10.46
N VAL A 198 -10.18 -5.52 9.48
CA VAL A 198 -9.98 -6.97 9.58
C VAL A 198 -9.05 -7.43 8.47
N VAL A 199 -7.97 -8.09 8.88
CA VAL A 199 -7.05 -8.76 7.96
C VAL A 199 -7.06 -10.26 8.24
N HIS A 200 -7.14 -11.09 7.20
CA HIS A 200 -6.92 -12.54 7.31
C HIS A 200 -5.55 -12.91 6.78
N ASN A 201 -4.84 -13.80 7.48
CA ASN A 201 -3.63 -14.43 6.98
C ASN A 201 -3.78 -15.95 6.89
N PRO A 202 -4.14 -16.46 5.71
CA PRO A 202 -4.04 -17.88 5.40
C PRO A 202 -2.64 -18.34 4.96
N GLY A 203 -1.67 -17.42 4.80
CA GLY A 203 -0.31 -17.69 4.32
C GLY A 203 -0.19 -18.02 2.82
N ALA A 204 -1.32 -18.28 2.15
CA ALA A 204 -1.42 -18.56 0.72
C ALA A 204 -2.86 -18.38 0.23
N VAL A 205 -3.07 -18.41 -1.08
CA VAL A 205 -4.37 -18.16 -1.72
C VAL A 205 -5.47 -19.05 -1.08
N PRO A 206 -6.51 -18.45 -0.47
CA PRO A 206 -7.65 -19.18 0.05
C PRO A 206 -8.75 -19.32 -1.02
N ASP A 207 -9.79 -20.10 -0.73
CA ASP A 207 -11.04 -20.06 -1.50
C ASP A 207 -11.61 -18.63 -1.50
N SER A 208 -12.01 -18.12 -2.68
CA SER A 208 -12.39 -16.72 -2.86
C SER A 208 -13.59 -16.29 -2.01
N ARG A 209 -14.44 -17.23 -1.58
CA ARG A 209 -15.58 -16.95 -0.70
C ARG A 209 -15.17 -16.41 0.66
N TYR A 210 -13.93 -16.60 1.09
CA TYR A 210 -13.40 -15.98 2.31
C TYR A 210 -12.97 -14.53 2.14
N LEU A 211 -12.71 -14.04 0.91
CA LEU A 211 -12.17 -12.70 0.69
C LEU A 211 -13.16 -11.59 1.09
N ALA A 212 -14.46 -11.88 1.05
CA ALA A 212 -15.50 -10.91 1.43
C ALA A 212 -15.68 -10.78 2.95
N SER A 213 -15.10 -11.67 3.76
CA SER A 213 -15.20 -11.60 5.23
C SER A 213 -14.07 -10.80 5.88
N ALA A 214 -13.15 -10.20 5.11
CA ALA A 214 -12.11 -9.32 5.60
C ALA A 214 -11.97 -8.07 4.73
N ASP A 215 -11.34 -7.02 5.27
CA ASP A 215 -10.98 -5.84 4.47
C ASP A 215 -9.73 -6.12 3.60
N SER A 216 -8.82 -6.99 4.07
CA SER A 216 -7.64 -7.44 3.34
C SER A 216 -7.26 -8.89 3.70
N THR A 217 -6.62 -9.61 2.78
CA THR A 217 -6.19 -11.01 2.98
C THR A 217 -4.77 -11.20 2.47
N VAL A 218 -3.88 -11.74 3.30
CA VAL A 218 -2.51 -12.12 2.93
C VAL A 218 -2.57 -13.40 2.10
N VAL A 219 -2.60 -13.25 0.78
CA VAL A 219 -2.75 -14.38 -0.17
C VAL A 219 -1.40 -14.93 -0.66
N PHE A 220 -0.31 -14.28 -0.29
CA PHE A 220 1.04 -14.77 -0.46
C PHE A 220 1.87 -14.40 0.76
N GLU A 221 2.42 -15.42 1.42
CA GLU A 221 3.44 -15.27 2.44
C GLU A 221 4.55 -16.28 2.16
N GLY A 222 5.73 -15.80 1.75
CA GLY A 222 6.82 -16.71 1.43
C GLY A 222 8.08 -16.04 0.90
N THR A 223 9.04 -16.88 0.53
CA THR A 223 10.33 -16.42 0.01
C THR A 223 10.19 -15.77 -1.37
N TYR A 224 11.12 -14.87 -1.70
CA TYR A 224 11.28 -14.34 -3.05
C TYR A 224 11.38 -15.44 -4.12
N ASN A 225 12.14 -16.51 -3.86
CA ASN A 225 12.25 -17.62 -4.81
C ASN A 225 10.90 -18.29 -5.06
N SER A 226 10.14 -18.56 -4.00
CA SER A 226 8.78 -19.11 -4.13
C SER A 226 7.82 -18.16 -4.85
N PHE A 227 7.99 -16.85 -4.68
CA PHE A 227 7.23 -15.85 -5.43
C PHE A 227 7.51 -15.95 -6.93
N GLN A 228 8.79 -16.02 -7.32
CA GLN A 228 9.20 -16.17 -8.73
C GLN A 228 8.73 -17.50 -9.33
N GLU A 229 8.91 -18.61 -8.62
CA GLU A 229 8.48 -19.96 -9.04
C GLU A 229 6.97 -20.04 -9.29
N ARG A 230 6.18 -19.28 -8.52
CA ARG A 230 4.72 -19.17 -8.66
C ARG A 230 4.30 -18.07 -9.63
N GLN A 231 5.17 -17.68 -10.57
CA GLN A 231 4.91 -16.69 -11.61
C GLN A 231 4.70 -15.25 -11.10
N GLY A 232 5.17 -14.95 -9.89
CA GLY A 232 5.16 -13.60 -9.30
C GLY A 232 3.76 -13.01 -9.23
N ALA A 233 3.61 -11.80 -9.78
CA ALA A 233 2.33 -11.07 -9.77
C ALA A 233 1.20 -11.81 -10.53
N ASN A 234 1.51 -12.70 -11.47
CA ASN A 234 0.49 -13.44 -12.21
C ASN A 234 -0.28 -14.45 -11.33
N LEU A 235 0.31 -14.89 -10.20
CA LEU A 235 -0.40 -15.74 -9.22
C LEU A 235 -1.74 -15.11 -8.77
N PHE A 236 -1.78 -13.79 -8.69
CA PHE A 236 -2.90 -13.03 -8.13
C PHE A 236 -4.01 -12.81 -9.17
N THR A 237 -3.69 -12.85 -10.46
CA THR A 237 -4.69 -12.68 -11.52
C THR A 237 -5.60 -13.90 -11.65
N ASP A 238 -5.17 -15.04 -11.13
CA ASP A 238 -5.90 -16.30 -11.17
C ASP A 238 -6.85 -16.50 -9.97
N ILE A 239 -6.88 -15.55 -9.03
CA ILE A 239 -7.77 -15.61 -7.87
C ILE A 239 -9.17 -15.14 -8.30
N PRO A 240 -10.18 -16.05 -8.36
CA PRO A 240 -11.51 -15.69 -8.80
C PRO A 240 -12.18 -14.71 -7.83
N ASP A 241 -13.09 -13.89 -8.36
CA ASP A 241 -13.91 -12.95 -7.59
C ASP A 241 -13.11 -12.04 -6.62
N SER A 242 -11.89 -11.68 -7.01
CA SER A 242 -10.99 -10.87 -6.20
C SER A 242 -10.72 -9.49 -6.80
N ASN A 243 -10.33 -8.55 -5.94
CA ASN A 243 -9.82 -7.24 -6.31
C ASN A 243 -8.53 -6.97 -5.53
N ARG A 244 -7.53 -6.33 -6.14
CA ARG A 244 -6.28 -5.92 -5.46
C ARG A 244 -6.52 -5.25 -4.10
N THR A 245 -7.61 -4.50 -3.94
CA THR A 245 -7.97 -3.81 -2.69
C THR A 245 -8.23 -4.75 -1.51
N GLN A 246 -8.47 -6.04 -1.79
CA GLN A 246 -8.69 -7.09 -0.80
C GLN A 246 -7.43 -7.93 -0.54
N LEU A 247 -6.32 -7.66 -1.24
CA LEU A 247 -5.16 -8.55 -1.28
C LEU A 247 -3.94 -7.89 -0.66
N CYS A 248 -3.21 -8.69 0.12
CA CYS A 248 -1.92 -8.40 0.70
C CYS A 248 -0.89 -9.46 0.26
N ALA A 249 0.36 -9.04 0.09
CA ALA A 249 1.49 -9.94 -0.12
C ALA A 249 2.63 -9.65 0.85
N VAL A 250 3.24 -10.71 1.35
CA VAL A 250 4.42 -10.72 2.20
C VAL A 250 5.52 -11.51 1.50
N ILE A 251 6.58 -10.81 1.07
CA ILE A 251 7.70 -11.40 0.35
C ILE A 251 8.97 -11.19 1.18
N HIS A 252 9.50 -12.27 1.75
CA HIS A 252 10.73 -12.25 2.54
C HIS A 252 11.86 -12.98 1.81
N SER A 253 13.05 -13.02 2.42
CA SER A 253 14.24 -13.67 1.84
C SER A 253 14.58 -13.16 0.43
N VAL A 254 14.36 -11.87 0.17
CA VAL A 254 14.78 -11.23 -1.10
C VAL A 254 16.32 -11.19 -1.13
N PRO A 255 16.98 -11.68 -2.19
CA PRO A 255 18.44 -11.62 -2.28
C PRO A 255 18.94 -10.17 -2.21
N ASP A 256 20.06 -9.92 -1.54
CA ASP A 256 20.67 -8.58 -1.44
C ASP A 256 21.01 -7.97 -2.81
N THR A 257 21.17 -8.79 -3.85
CA THR A 257 21.38 -8.34 -5.23
C THR A 257 20.14 -7.70 -5.86
N VAL A 258 18.94 -7.97 -5.33
CA VAL A 258 17.69 -7.34 -5.77
C VAL A 258 17.57 -5.98 -5.07
N GLU A 259 18.27 -5.00 -5.64
CA GLU A 259 18.33 -3.60 -5.19
C GLU A 259 18.11 -2.64 -6.37
N GLY A 260 17.93 -1.34 -6.09
CA GLY A 260 17.79 -0.30 -7.08
C GLY A 260 16.68 -0.56 -8.09
N SER A 261 17.02 -0.72 -9.36
CA SER A 261 16.04 -0.96 -10.43
C SER A 261 15.35 -2.32 -10.32
N GLU A 262 16.00 -3.34 -9.76
CA GLU A 262 15.40 -4.67 -9.61
C GLU A 262 14.35 -4.65 -8.50
N LEU A 263 14.69 -4.07 -7.35
CA LEU A 263 13.73 -3.86 -6.25
C LEU A 263 12.56 -2.97 -6.70
N ARG A 264 12.84 -1.90 -7.46
CA ARG A 264 11.80 -1.07 -8.09
C ARG A 264 10.87 -1.89 -8.97
N GLY A 265 11.42 -2.80 -9.78
CA GLY A 265 10.64 -3.71 -10.61
C GLY A 265 9.72 -4.60 -9.77
N LEU A 266 10.27 -5.26 -8.75
CA LEU A 266 9.52 -6.10 -7.82
C LEU A 266 8.37 -5.32 -7.15
N VAL A 267 8.66 -4.16 -6.56
CA VAL A 267 7.66 -3.31 -5.89
C VAL A 267 6.57 -2.89 -6.88
N LYS A 268 6.95 -2.44 -8.08
CA LYS A 268 6.00 -2.00 -9.10
C LYS A 268 5.08 -3.10 -9.57
N GLU A 269 5.58 -4.30 -9.83
CA GLU A 269 4.75 -5.42 -10.27
C GLU A 269 3.82 -5.90 -9.15
N SER A 270 4.31 -6.00 -7.91
CA SER A 270 3.48 -6.37 -6.76
C SER A 270 2.36 -5.35 -6.48
N ARG A 271 2.65 -4.04 -6.54
CA ARG A 271 1.64 -2.98 -6.32
C ARG A 271 0.45 -3.07 -7.27
N LYS A 272 0.64 -3.58 -8.49
CA LYS A 272 -0.46 -3.75 -9.46
C LYS A 272 -1.50 -4.75 -9.00
N VAL A 273 -1.10 -5.75 -8.20
CA VAL A 273 -1.95 -6.89 -7.85
C VAL A 273 -2.35 -6.94 -6.38
N VAL A 274 -1.63 -6.25 -5.49
CA VAL A 274 -1.98 -6.12 -4.07
C VAL A 274 -2.07 -4.66 -3.63
N ASP A 275 -2.98 -4.37 -2.71
CA ASP A 275 -3.12 -3.05 -2.10
C ASP A 275 -2.33 -2.93 -0.79
N GLU A 276 -1.84 -4.03 -0.23
CA GLU A 276 -0.94 -4.02 0.93
C GLU A 276 0.28 -4.92 0.65
N LEU A 277 1.48 -4.44 0.99
CA LEU A 277 2.72 -5.11 0.60
C LEU A 277 3.77 -5.00 1.70
N TYR A 278 4.41 -6.11 2.02
CA TYR A 278 5.65 -6.17 2.81
C TYR A 278 6.74 -6.85 1.98
N ILE A 279 7.91 -6.22 1.91
CA ILE A 279 9.10 -6.79 1.28
C ILE A 279 10.28 -6.65 2.23
N THR A 280 11.04 -7.72 2.40
CA THR A 280 12.27 -7.70 3.20
C THR A 280 13.34 -8.64 2.63
N HIS A 281 14.60 -8.18 2.73
CA HIS A 281 15.79 -8.95 2.36
C HIS A 281 16.20 -9.95 3.44
N LEU A 282 15.62 -9.85 4.64
CA LEU A 282 15.90 -10.80 5.72
C LEU A 282 15.35 -12.18 5.37
N SER A 283 16.17 -13.22 5.58
CA SER A 283 15.80 -14.63 5.47
C SER A 283 15.66 -15.34 6.81
N THR A 284 15.97 -14.66 7.91
CA THR A 284 15.82 -15.09 9.30
C THR A 284 15.30 -13.91 10.10
N ASP A 285 14.44 -14.17 11.10
CA ASP A 285 13.82 -13.14 11.94
C ASP A 285 13.21 -11.98 11.13
N TYR A 286 12.64 -12.30 9.97
CA TYR A 286 12.21 -11.34 8.95
C TYR A 286 10.97 -10.52 9.34
N TYR A 287 10.33 -10.83 10.47
CA TYR A 287 9.30 -10.02 11.13
C TYR A 287 9.78 -9.40 12.44
N ALA A 288 10.92 -9.83 12.96
CA ALA A 288 11.49 -9.41 14.25
C ALA A 288 12.74 -8.53 14.06
N SER A 289 13.00 -8.05 12.84
CA SER A 289 14.08 -7.13 12.50
C SER A 289 13.76 -6.38 11.20
N PHE A 290 14.44 -5.25 10.98
CA PHE A 290 14.33 -4.48 9.74
C PHE A 290 15.43 -4.88 8.76
N GLY A 291 15.06 -5.17 7.51
CA GLY A 291 16.01 -5.51 6.46
C GLY A 291 16.90 -4.33 6.04
N SER A 292 18.07 -4.64 5.47
CA SER A 292 19.08 -3.66 5.04
C SER A 292 18.54 -2.62 4.04
N LYS A 293 17.51 -2.98 3.25
CA LYS A 293 16.84 -2.11 2.27
C LYS A 293 15.44 -1.66 2.69
N TRP A 294 15.12 -1.71 3.98
CA TRP A 294 13.82 -1.28 4.51
C TRP A 294 13.43 0.13 4.03
N THR A 295 14.32 1.11 4.18
CA THR A 295 14.07 2.49 3.72
C THR A 295 13.86 2.55 2.21
N GLU A 296 14.70 1.88 1.42
CA GLU A 296 14.59 1.87 -0.05
C GLU A 296 13.25 1.26 -0.51
N PHE A 297 12.78 0.20 0.15
CA PHE A 297 11.47 -0.37 -0.11
C PHE A 297 10.35 0.65 0.14
N VAL A 298 10.38 1.37 1.28
CA VAL A 298 9.34 2.36 1.59
C VAL A 298 9.42 3.58 0.67
N ASP A 299 10.62 4.04 0.30
CA ASP A 299 10.83 5.08 -0.73
C ASP A 299 10.15 4.69 -2.07
N LEU A 300 10.27 3.42 -2.46
CA LEU A 300 9.65 2.89 -3.67
C LEU A 300 8.11 2.75 -3.55
N MET A 301 7.58 2.56 -2.34
CA MET A 301 6.14 2.61 -2.06
C MET A 301 5.61 4.04 -2.12
N ALA A 302 6.41 5.02 -1.70
CA ALA A 302 6.13 6.46 -1.79
C ALA A 302 6.22 7.03 -3.22
N ALA A 303 6.95 6.38 -4.13
CA ALA A 303 7.05 6.77 -5.54
C ALA A 303 5.77 6.46 -6.37
#